data_AF-A0A6N7ABP9-F1
#
_entry.id   AF-A0A6N7ABP9-F1
#
_cell.length_a   1.000
_cell.length_b   1.000
_cell.length_c   1.000
_cell.angle_alpha   90.00
_cell.angle_beta   90.00
_cell.angle_gamma   90.00
#
_symmetry.space_group_name_H-M   'P 1'
#
loop_
_entity.id
_entity.type
_entity.pdbx_description
1 polymer ?
#
loop_
_entity_poly.entity_id
_entity_poly.type
_entity_poly.pdbx_seq_one_letter_code
_entity_poly.pdbx_strand_id
1 'polypeptide(L)'
;MSPTVTQTLTLAAWIFFSAVMLALGAYFLIAGRVRVRKYSVKGAAVRIVGAVVLLGAAIFYFYDQRGFMHQYGLLIQAALLLAGIVILWLLAEKPAPAQRLPAATHTLQSAPDEPAYRLHLRLNKDGSGILVVNAATILHLNPSAAEFAFHMMKGTPEEEVAGQVADRYRIHKDIVRRDFSEFRDRIQTLIHTPDLDPVSYLDFERVAPHSQDLTAPLRLDCALTYRLPAEDRAEHAPVKRVDRELTTAEWQAVLDKAWAAGIPHVTFTGGEPTLRDDLPALIAHAEKNGQVCGLLTDGLKLADRKYLDQLLQTGLDHLLFLLQPDDKDSWKALETVMPADLFTTVHLTVTPKNIKKAGEALEKLAKLQVKSLSLSASDASLKDEMTALRNQAADLGLTLHWDLPVPYSDDNPVSAEVVDDAVPDGAGKVWLYVEPDGDVLPAQGEADKVLGNILRDPWEKIYK
;
A
#
# COMPACT_ATOMS: atom_id res chain seq x y z
N MET A 1 -42.10 10.85 -62.97
CA MET A 1 -41.38 12.14 -63.02
C MET A 1 -40.80 12.29 -64.42
N SER A 2 -41.01 13.44 -65.07
CA SER A 2 -40.42 13.68 -66.40
C SER A 2 -38.89 13.65 -66.30
N PRO A 3 -38.17 13.13 -67.32
CA PRO A 3 -36.70 13.03 -67.30
C PRO A 3 -36.00 14.38 -67.05
N THR A 4 -36.67 15.48 -67.37
CA THR A 4 -36.24 16.86 -67.10
C THR A 4 -36.19 17.21 -65.62
N VAL A 5 -37.15 16.76 -64.80
CA VAL A 5 -37.19 17.09 -63.35
C VAL A 5 -36.09 16.35 -62.58
N THR A 6 -35.86 15.08 -62.93
CA THR A 6 -34.81 14.26 -62.32
C THR A 6 -33.42 14.81 -62.66
N GLN A 7 -33.19 15.24 -63.90
CA GLN A 7 -31.93 15.86 -64.34
C GLN A 7 -31.66 17.22 -63.66
N THR A 8 -32.69 18.05 -63.48
CA THR A 8 -32.53 19.33 -62.77
C THR A 8 -32.24 19.14 -61.29
N LEU A 9 -32.85 18.15 -60.63
CA LEU A 9 -32.60 17.84 -59.23
C LEU A 9 -31.19 17.27 -59.01
N THR A 10 -30.72 16.40 -59.91
CA THR A 10 -29.36 15.87 -59.86
C THR A 10 -28.31 16.96 -60.09
N LEU A 11 -28.59 17.90 -60.99
CA LEU A 11 -27.70 19.04 -61.26
C LEU A 11 -27.64 20.00 -60.06
N ALA A 12 -28.78 20.31 -59.44
CA ALA A 12 -28.83 21.17 -58.26
C ALA A 12 -28.11 20.54 -57.05
N ALA A 13 -28.35 19.25 -56.79
CA ALA A 13 -27.65 18.51 -55.74
C ALA A 13 -26.13 18.46 -56.00
N TRP A 14 -25.73 18.35 -57.26
CA TRP A 14 -24.33 18.34 -57.68
C TRP A 14 -23.63 19.70 -57.48
N ILE A 15 -24.26 20.80 -57.88
CA ILE A 15 -23.73 22.17 -57.66
C ILE A 15 -23.54 22.40 -56.16
N PHE A 16 -24.55 22.05 -55.37
CA PHE A 16 -24.52 22.21 -53.92
C PHE A 16 -23.37 21.40 -53.29
N PHE A 17 -23.23 20.13 -53.65
CA PHE A 17 -22.20 19.26 -53.08
C PHE A 17 -20.78 19.70 -53.48
N SER A 18 -20.59 20.14 -54.72
CA SER A 18 -19.30 20.65 -55.20
C SER A 18 -18.91 21.96 -54.51
N ALA A 19 -19.88 22.87 -54.28
CA ALA A 19 -19.65 24.10 -53.51
C ALA A 19 -19.25 23.79 -52.06
N VAL A 20 -19.89 22.80 -51.43
CA VAL A 20 -19.56 22.34 -50.08
C VAL A 20 -18.15 21.75 -50.02
N MET A 21 -17.72 20.95 -51.01
CA MET A 21 -16.36 20.39 -51.07
C MET A 21 -15.29 21.46 -51.22
N LEU A 22 -15.53 22.48 -52.07
CA LEU A 22 -14.61 23.60 -52.23
C LEU A 22 -14.48 24.40 -50.92
N ALA A 23 -15.61 24.66 -50.24
CA ALA A 23 -15.62 25.35 -48.96
C ALA A 23 -14.87 24.55 -47.87
N LEU A 24 -15.12 23.24 -47.77
CA LEU A 24 -14.43 22.34 -46.82
C LEU A 24 -12.93 22.23 -47.11
N GLY A 25 -12.55 22.06 -48.37
CA GLY A 25 -11.15 21.97 -48.79
C GLY A 25 -10.38 23.28 -48.52
N ALA A 26 -10.98 24.42 -48.83
CA ALA A 26 -10.40 25.73 -48.53
C ALA A 26 -10.29 25.96 -47.01
N TYR A 27 -11.32 25.59 -46.25
CA TYR A 27 -11.28 25.65 -44.79
C TYR A 27 -10.14 24.81 -44.22
N PHE A 28 -9.95 23.57 -44.70
CA PHE A 28 -8.86 22.69 -44.25
C PHE A 28 -7.45 23.16 -44.66
N LEU A 29 -7.31 23.89 -45.76
CA LEU A 29 -6.02 24.52 -46.11
C LEU A 29 -5.62 25.64 -45.14
N ILE A 30 -6.60 26.39 -44.65
CA ILE A 30 -6.39 27.54 -43.76
C ILE A 30 -6.31 27.09 -42.30
N ALA A 31 -7.08 26.05 -41.94
CA ALA A 31 -7.13 25.52 -40.58
C ALA A 31 -5.76 25.02 -40.10
N GLY A 32 -5.27 25.58 -38.99
CA GLY A 32 -3.97 25.23 -38.40
C GLY A 32 -3.98 23.92 -37.61
N ARG A 33 -5.02 23.64 -36.83
CA ARG A 33 -5.27 22.36 -36.17
C ARG A 33 -6.78 22.18 -36.10
N VAL A 34 -7.26 20.98 -36.37
CA VAL A 34 -8.69 20.65 -36.21
C VAL A 34 -8.82 19.75 -34.99
N ARG A 35 -9.67 20.14 -34.04
CA ARG A 35 -9.95 19.38 -32.82
C ARG A 35 -11.37 18.84 -32.90
N VAL A 36 -11.53 17.53 -32.84
CA VAL A 36 -12.84 16.85 -32.87
C VAL A 36 -12.97 16.03 -31.58
N ARG A 37 -13.85 16.46 -30.66
CA ARG A 37 -13.94 15.91 -29.29
C ARG A 37 -12.54 15.89 -28.62
N LYS A 38 -12.05 14.70 -28.25
CA LYS A 38 -10.75 14.48 -27.58
C LYS A 38 -9.57 14.35 -28.57
N TYR A 39 -9.81 14.38 -29.87
CA TYR A 39 -8.80 14.11 -30.90
C TYR A 39 -8.25 15.38 -31.55
N SER A 40 -6.97 15.37 -31.86
CA SER A 40 -6.23 16.49 -32.49
C SER A 40 -5.61 16.02 -33.80
N VAL A 41 -5.87 16.71 -34.91
CA VAL A 41 -5.17 16.44 -36.19
C VAL A 41 -4.19 17.58 -36.46
N LYS A 42 -2.91 17.23 -36.72
CA LYS A 42 -1.89 18.23 -37.09
C LYS A 42 -2.28 19.00 -38.34
N GLY A 43 -1.98 20.30 -38.38
CA GLY A 43 -2.27 21.17 -39.52
C GLY A 43 -1.75 20.67 -40.85
N ALA A 44 -0.55 20.07 -40.88
CA ALA A 44 -0.01 19.51 -42.11
C ALA A 44 -0.91 18.40 -42.69
N ALA A 45 -1.42 17.50 -41.82
CA ALA A 45 -2.34 16.44 -42.22
C ALA A 45 -3.69 16.98 -42.69
N VAL A 46 -4.25 17.96 -41.97
CA VAL A 46 -5.50 18.64 -42.36
C VAL A 46 -5.34 19.33 -43.72
N ARG A 47 -4.23 20.02 -43.95
CA ARG A 47 -3.92 20.69 -45.21
C ARG A 47 -3.73 19.73 -46.37
N ILE A 48 -3.08 18.58 -46.15
CA ILE A 48 -2.94 17.53 -47.16
C ILE A 48 -4.32 17.00 -47.56
N VAL A 49 -5.18 16.71 -46.60
CA VAL A 49 -6.55 16.25 -46.89
C VAL A 49 -7.35 17.33 -47.62
N GLY A 50 -7.24 18.60 -47.20
CA GLY A 50 -7.85 19.73 -47.91
C GLY A 50 -7.37 19.87 -49.36
N ALA A 51 -6.07 19.72 -49.60
CA ALA A 51 -5.49 19.75 -50.94
C ALA A 51 -5.98 18.59 -51.82
N VAL A 52 -6.11 17.38 -51.27
CA VAL A 52 -6.64 16.20 -51.98
C VAL A 52 -8.12 16.40 -52.34
N VAL A 53 -8.93 16.96 -51.44
CA VAL A 53 -10.35 17.27 -51.71
C VAL A 53 -10.48 18.32 -52.83
N LEU A 54 -9.66 19.37 -52.81
CA LEU A 54 -9.66 20.39 -53.86
C LEU A 54 -9.16 19.87 -55.20
N LEU A 55 -8.09 19.06 -55.20
CA LEU A 55 -7.58 18.42 -56.41
C LEU A 55 -8.62 17.47 -57.01
N GLY A 56 -9.31 16.70 -56.18
CA GLY A 56 -10.42 15.84 -56.60
C GLY A 56 -11.56 16.63 -57.22
N ALA A 57 -11.96 17.76 -56.61
CA ALA A 57 -12.98 18.65 -57.16
C ALA A 57 -12.55 19.29 -58.50
N ALA A 58 -11.29 19.70 -58.62
CA ALA A 58 -10.75 20.31 -59.85
C ALA A 58 -10.61 19.31 -61.00
N ILE A 59 -10.06 18.11 -60.74
CA ILE A 59 -10.00 17.01 -61.71
C ILE A 59 -11.42 16.67 -62.17
N PHE A 60 -12.36 16.56 -61.25
CA PHE A 60 -13.75 16.24 -61.58
C PHE A 60 -14.39 17.31 -62.48
N TYR A 61 -14.27 18.59 -62.14
CA TYR A 61 -14.75 19.71 -62.97
C TYR A 61 -14.20 19.66 -64.40
N PHE A 62 -12.91 19.32 -64.55
CA PHE A 62 -12.24 19.28 -65.84
C PHE A 62 -12.69 18.08 -66.71
N TYR A 63 -12.99 16.94 -66.10
CA TYR A 63 -13.47 15.74 -66.81
C TYR A 63 -14.97 15.80 -67.13
N ASP A 64 -15.78 16.50 -66.32
CA ASP A 64 -17.21 16.68 -66.56
C ASP A 64 -17.48 17.58 -67.79
N GLN A 65 -16.67 18.62 -68.00
CA GLN A 65 -16.67 19.46 -69.22
C GLN A 65 -16.46 18.65 -70.52
N ARG A 66 -15.90 17.43 -70.42
CA ARG A 66 -15.68 16.51 -71.55
C ARG A 66 -16.73 15.40 -71.67
N GLY A 67 -17.81 15.45 -70.88
CA GLY A 67 -18.95 14.52 -70.97
C GLY A 67 -18.68 13.10 -70.45
N PHE A 68 -17.56 12.87 -69.75
CA PHE A 68 -17.10 11.52 -69.38
C PHE A 68 -17.70 10.97 -68.07
N MET A 69 -18.34 11.79 -67.24
CA MET A 69 -18.53 11.47 -65.81
C MET A 69 -19.94 11.69 -65.24
N HIS A 70 -20.98 11.85 -66.07
CA HIS A 70 -22.33 12.16 -65.56
C HIS A 70 -22.96 11.05 -64.69
N GLN A 71 -22.61 9.78 -64.89
CA GLN A 71 -23.23 8.68 -64.15
C GLN A 71 -22.54 8.34 -62.81
N TYR A 72 -21.24 8.62 -62.66
CA TYR A 72 -20.44 8.16 -61.51
C TYR A 72 -19.83 9.30 -60.67
N GLY A 73 -20.02 10.55 -61.08
CA GLY A 73 -19.35 11.68 -60.42
C GLY A 73 -19.68 11.86 -58.95
N LEU A 74 -20.96 11.71 -58.58
CA LEU A 74 -21.38 11.80 -57.19
C LEU A 74 -20.77 10.69 -56.32
N LEU A 75 -20.64 9.48 -56.88
CA LEU A 75 -20.03 8.33 -56.20
C LEU A 75 -18.53 8.53 -55.96
N ILE A 76 -17.81 9.08 -56.94
CA ILE A 76 -16.38 9.38 -56.83
C ILE A 76 -16.14 10.46 -55.77
N GLN A 77 -16.94 11.53 -55.77
CA GLN A 77 -16.80 12.59 -54.76
C GLN A 77 -17.15 12.09 -53.35
N ALA A 78 -18.18 11.24 -53.20
CA ALA A 78 -18.50 10.62 -51.92
C ALA A 78 -17.38 9.69 -51.42
N ALA A 79 -16.76 8.91 -52.32
CA ALA A 79 -15.62 8.06 -51.99
C ALA A 79 -14.39 8.86 -51.55
N LEU A 80 -14.09 9.98 -52.21
CA LEU A 80 -12.99 10.87 -51.83
C LEU A 80 -13.22 11.53 -50.47
N LEU A 81 -14.47 11.93 -50.16
CA LEU A 81 -14.81 12.46 -48.83
C LEU A 81 -14.64 11.38 -47.75
N LEU A 82 -15.14 10.17 -47.98
CA LEU A 82 -14.98 9.03 -47.06
C LEU A 82 -13.51 8.71 -46.82
N ALA A 83 -12.71 8.65 -47.90
CA ALA A 83 -11.26 8.45 -47.79
C ALA A 83 -10.59 9.57 -46.99
N GLY A 84 -10.97 10.83 -47.23
CA GLY A 84 -10.49 11.98 -46.45
C GLY A 84 -10.84 11.89 -44.96
N ILE A 85 -12.07 11.49 -44.64
CA ILE A 85 -12.53 11.28 -43.25
C ILE A 85 -11.74 10.15 -42.58
N VAL A 86 -11.53 9.03 -43.27
CA VAL A 86 -10.74 7.90 -42.76
C VAL A 86 -9.29 8.30 -42.54
N ILE A 87 -8.68 9.04 -43.47
CA ILE A 87 -7.31 9.55 -43.34
C ILE A 87 -7.22 10.53 -42.16
N LEU A 88 -8.17 11.45 -42.00
CA LEU A 88 -8.21 12.35 -40.85
C LEU A 88 -8.35 11.59 -39.53
N TRP A 89 -9.13 10.51 -39.51
CA TRP A 89 -9.29 9.65 -38.34
C TRP A 89 -8.02 8.84 -38.02
N LEU A 90 -7.33 8.30 -39.04
CA LEU A 90 -6.05 7.60 -38.88
C LEU A 90 -4.91 8.54 -38.45
N LEU A 91 -4.94 9.79 -38.92
CA LEU A 91 -3.95 10.83 -38.59
C LEU A 91 -4.31 11.63 -37.32
N ALA A 92 -5.46 11.34 -36.70
CA ALA A 92 -5.84 11.95 -35.46
C ALA A 92 -4.95 11.45 -34.32
N GLU A 93 -4.20 12.36 -33.72
CA GLU A 93 -3.44 12.08 -32.51
C GLU A 93 -4.45 11.79 -31.40
N LYS A 94 -4.36 10.58 -30.84
CA LYS A 94 -5.02 10.25 -29.57
C LYS A 94 -4.44 11.19 -28.50
N PRO A 95 -5.28 11.72 -27.58
CA PRO A 95 -4.76 12.49 -26.46
C PRO A 95 -3.69 11.67 -25.74
N ALA A 96 -2.63 12.35 -25.27
CA ALA A 96 -1.69 11.73 -24.36
C ALA A 96 -2.46 11.11 -23.20
N PRO A 97 -2.10 9.90 -22.74
CA PRO A 97 -2.75 9.31 -21.57
C PRO A 97 -2.69 10.32 -20.42
N ALA A 98 -3.75 10.36 -19.61
CA ALA A 98 -3.75 11.19 -18.41
C ALA A 98 -2.50 10.88 -17.57
N GLN A 99 -1.92 11.89 -16.93
CA GLN A 99 -0.78 11.66 -16.04
C GLN A 99 -1.20 10.70 -14.92
N ARG A 100 -0.29 9.80 -14.54
CA ARG A 100 -0.47 8.90 -13.39
C ARG A 100 -0.71 9.71 -12.12
N LEU A 101 -1.31 9.09 -11.12
CA LEU A 101 -1.50 9.74 -9.83
C LEU A 101 -0.13 10.15 -9.27
N PRO A 102 -0.02 11.34 -8.65
CA PRO A 102 1.23 11.79 -8.07
C PRO A 102 1.62 10.88 -6.90
N ALA A 103 2.94 10.75 -6.68
CA ALA A 103 3.45 10.06 -5.50
C ALA A 103 2.95 10.78 -4.23
N ALA A 104 2.29 10.03 -3.36
CA ALA A 104 1.66 10.54 -2.15
C ALA A 104 1.31 9.38 -1.21
N THR A 105 1.16 9.71 0.06
CA THR A 105 0.62 8.79 1.07
C THR A 105 -0.83 9.15 1.36
N HIS A 106 -1.68 8.14 1.45
CA HIS A 106 -3.09 8.26 1.77
C HIS A 106 -3.45 7.28 2.87
N THR A 107 -4.26 7.74 3.82
CA THR A 107 -4.74 6.91 4.91
C THR A 107 -6.25 6.96 4.98
N LEU A 108 -6.84 5.84 5.40
CA LEU A 108 -8.25 5.70 5.67
C LEU A 108 -8.40 4.92 6.96
N GLN A 109 -9.18 5.45 7.89
CA GLN A 109 -9.68 4.75 9.05
C GLN A 109 -11.17 4.52 8.85
N SER A 110 -11.66 3.35 9.25
CA SER A 110 -13.08 3.03 9.20
C SER A 110 -13.92 4.02 10.00
N ALA A 111 -15.19 4.12 9.65
CA ALA A 111 -16.12 4.94 10.41
C ALA A 111 -16.36 4.32 11.81
N PRO A 112 -16.72 5.12 12.83
CA PRO A 112 -16.93 4.62 14.20
C PRO A 112 -18.04 3.58 14.35
N ASP A 113 -18.94 3.48 13.36
CA ASP A 113 -20.06 2.53 13.30
C ASP A 113 -19.72 1.22 12.55
N GLU A 114 -18.52 1.11 12.01
CA GLU A 114 -18.00 -0.09 11.33
C GLU A 114 -16.92 -0.79 12.17
N PRO A 115 -16.68 -2.10 11.96
CA PRO A 115 -15.51 -2.77 12.51
C PRO A 115 -14.23 -1.98 12.22
N ALA A 116 -13.39 -1.80 13.23
CA ALA A 116 -12.19 -0.99 13.12
C ALA A 116 -11.22 -1.58 12.06
N TYR A 117 -10.87 -0.77 11.06
CA TYR A 117 -9.78 -1.08 10.14
C TYR A 117 -9.03 0.17 9.70
N ARG A 118 -7.76 -0.01 9.32
CA ARG A 118 -6.90 1.04 8.77
C ARG A 118 -6.27 0.61 7.46
N LEU A 119 -6.33 1.49 6.49
CA LEU A 119 -5.65 1.36 5.20
C LEU A 119 -4.62 2.46 5.06
N HIS A 120 -3.41 2.09 4.65
CA HIS A 120 -2.37 3.03 4.30
C HIS A 120 -1.84 2.73 2.90
N LEU A 121 -2.14 3.61 1.96
CA LEU A 121 -1.70 3.54 0.57
C LEU A 121 -0.54 4.50 0.34
N ARG A 122 0.61 3.96 -0.09
CA ARG A 122 1.74 4.74 -0.59
C ARG A 122 1.83 4.62 -2.11
N LEU A 123 1.63 5.72 -2.81
CA LEU A 123 1.78 5.80 -4.27
C LEU A 123 3.22 6.20 -4.63
N ASN A 124 3.82 5.45 -5.56
CA ASN A 124 5.17 5.67 -6.06
C ASN A 124 5.17 6.56 -7.31
N LYS A 125 6.34 7.12 -7.65
CA LYS A 125 6.51 8.00 -8.82
C LYS A 125 6.22 7.31 -10.15
N ASP A 126 6.42 6.00 -10.23
CA ASP A 126 6.11 5.18 -11.40
C ASP A 126 4.61 4.82 -11.49
N GLY A 127 3.81 5.20 -10.50
CA GLY A 127 2.38 4.92 -10.40
C GLY A 127 2.04 3.59 -9.73
N SER A 128 3.02 2.72 -9.43
CA SER A 128 2.81 1.58 -8.55
C SER A 128 2.47 2.05 -7.12
N GLY A 129 2.06 1.13 -6.25
CA GLY A 129 1.83 1.48 -4.86
C GLY A 129 1.97 0.32 -3.91
N ILE A 130 1.95 0.66 -2.62
CA ILE A 130 1.89 -0.31 -1.52
C ILE A 130 0.64 0.02 -0.72
N LEU A 131 -0.22 -0.97 -0.54
CA LEU A 131 -1.37 -0.87 0.35
C LEU A 131 -1.12 -1.74 1.58
N VAL A 132 -1.05 -1.11 2.73
CA VAL A 132 -0.97 -1.78 4.02
C VAL A 132 -2.37 -1.84 4.62
N VAL A 133 -2.83 -3.05 4.95
CA VAL A 133 -4.12 -3.32 5.59
C VAL A 133 -3.87 -3.72 7.04
N ASN A 134 -4.40 -2.92 7.99
CA ASN A 134 -4.29 -3.12 9.44
C ASN A 134 -2.85 -3.32 9.97
N ALA A 135 -1.83 -2.81 9.25
CA ALA A 135 -0.42 -3.11 9.50
C ALA A 135 -0.05 -4.62 9.54
N ALA A 136 -0.95 -5.49 9.09
CA ALA A 136 -0.81 -6.94 9.12
C ALA A 136 -0.59 -7.54 7.73
N THR A 137 -1.17 -6.92 6.69
CA THR A 137 -1.04 -7.39 5.30
C THR A 137 -0.50 -6.28 4.42
N ILE A 138 0.55 -6.60 3.67
CA ILE A 138 1.20 -5.69 2.72
C ILE A 138 0.89 -6.17 1.31
N LEU A 139 0.24 -5.33 0.52
CA LEU A 139 -0.06 -5.60 -0.88
C LEU A 139 0.77 -4.70 -1.79
N HIS A 140 1.52 -5.32 -2.70
CA HIS A 140 2.23 -4.62 -3.77
C HIS A 140 1.28 -4.45 -4.95
N LEU A 141 1.03 -3.20 -5.32
CA LEU A 141 0.06 -2.84 -6.32
C LEU A 141 0.75 -2.37 -7.61
N ASN A 142 0.33 -2.96 -8.73
CA ASN A 142 0.62 -2.41 -10.05
C ASN A 142 -0.10 -1.05 -10.24
N PRO A 143 0.20 -0.27 -11.30
CA PRO A 143 -0.36 1.07 -11.46
C PRO A 143 -1.89 1.17 -11.47
N SER A 144 -2.58 0.23 -12.13
CA SER A 144 -4.04 0.23 -12.16
C SER A 144 -4.64 -0.12 -10.80
N ALA A 145 -4.06 -1.10 -10.09
CA ALA A 145 -4.51 -1.49 -8.77
C ALA A 145 -4.24 -0.39 -7.72
N ALA A 146 -3.12 0.32 -7.83
CA ALA A 146 -2.80 1.47 -6.98
C ALA A 146 -3.82 2.61 -7.16
N GLU A 147 -4.24 2.87 -8.40
CA GLU A 147 -5.28 3.84 -8.72
C GLU A 147 -6.67 3.38 -8.24
N PHE A 148 -6.98 2.08 -8.32
CA PHE A 148 -8.19 1.51 -7.70
C PHE A 148 -8.19 1.66 -6.19
N ALA A 149 -7.09 1.33 -5.50
CA ALA A 149 -6.95 1.53 -4.07
C ALA A 149 -7.18 3.01 -3.69
N PHE A 150 -6.60 3.94 -4.44
CA PHE A 150 -6.81 5.37 -4.24
C PHE A 150 -8.29 5.75 -4.34
N HIS A 151 -8.97 5.34 -5.41
CA HIS A 151 -10.37 5.69 -5.62
C HIS A 151 -11.31 5.04 -4.60
N MET A 152 -11.03 3.79 -4.22
CA MET A 152 -11.74 3.08 -3.15
C MET A 152 -11.61 3.85 -1.83
N MET A 153 -10.40 4.25 -1.45
CA MET A 153 -10.16 5.02 -0.22
C MET A 153 -10.78 6.42 -0.24
N LYS A 154 -10.92 7.02 -1.43
CA LYS A 154 -11.59 8.32 -1.60
C LYS A 154 -13.11 8.24 -1.72
N GLY A 155 -13.68 7.03 -1.78
CA GLY A 155 -15.11 6.85 -2.04
C GLY A 155 -15.54 7.41 -3.39
N THR A 156 -14.67 7.36 -4.40
CA THR A 156 -14.99 7.90 -5.73
C THR A 156 -16.11 7.07 -6.39
N PRO A 157 -17.15 7.68 -6.98
CA PRO A 157 -18.21 6.95 -7.66
C PRO A 157 -17.68 6.07 -8.79
N GLU A 158 -18.18 4.84 -8.90
CA GLU A 158 -17.68 3.85 -9.87
C GLU A 158 -17.72 4.34 -11.32
N GLU A 159 -18.74 5.10 -11.72
CA GLU A 159 -18.81 5.65 -13.08
C GLU A 159 -17.70 6.69 -13.36
N GLU A 160 -17.30 7.43 -12.33
CA GLU A 160 -16.20 8.38 -12.43
C GLU A 160 -14.86 7.65 -12.53
N VAL A 161 -14.64 6.63 -11.69
CA VAL A 161 -13.46 5.75 -11.77
C VAL A 161 -13.35 5.11 -13.16
N ALA A 162 -14.47 4.56 -13.66
CA ALA A 162 -14.56 3.99 -15.00
C ALA A 162 -14.16 4.99 -16.08
N GLY A 163 -14.56 6.25 -15.96
CA GLY A 163 -14.15 7.33 -16.87
C GLY A 163 -12.66 7.64 -16.80
N GLN A 164 -12.15 7.90 -15.59
CA GLN A 164 -10.77 8.37 -15.38
C GLN A 164 -9.73 7.30 -15.75
N VAL A 165 -9.93 6.07 -15.25
CA VAL A 165 -9.02 4.95 -15.48
C VAL A 165 -9.09 4.48 -16.95
N ALA A 166 -10.28 4.39 -17.54
CA ALA A 166 -10.41 4.01 -18.96
C ALA A 166 -9.68 4.99 -19.89
N ASP A 167 -9.82 6.30 -19.64
CA ASP A 167 -9.12 7.34 -20.40
C ASP A 167 -7.59 7.23 -20.22
N ARG A 168 -7.13 6.97 -18.99
CA ARG A 168 -5.71 6.90 -18.64
C ARG A 168 -5.00 5.68 -19.21
N TYR A 169 -5.58 4.50 -19.02
CA TYR A 169 -4.99 3.23 -19.45
C TYR A 169 -5.44 2.79 -20.85
N ARG A 170 -6.32 3.57 -21.50
CA ARG A 170 -6.84 3.33 -22.86
C ARG A 170 -7.54 1.98 -23.00
N ILE A 171 -8.34 1.62 -22.00
CA ILE A 171 -9.14 0.40 -21.94
C ILE A 171 -10.64 0.72 -21.94
N HIS A 172 -11.49 -0.29 -22.16
CA HIS A 172 -12.94 -0.09 -22.18
C HIS A 172 -13.48 0.14 -20.76
N LYS A 173 -14.45 1.06 -20.59
CA LYS A 173 -15.05 1.36 -19.28
C LYS A 173 -15.62 0.13 -18.59
N ASP A 174 -16.20 -0.80 -19.34
CA ASP A 174 -16.83 -2.00 -18.77
C ASP A 174 -15.79 -2.94 -18.15
N ILE A 175 -14.58 -2.99 -18.71
CA ILE A 175 -13.45 -3.71 -18.11
C ILE A 175 -13.07 -3.04 -16.79
N VAL A 176 -12.94 -1.71 -16.78
CA VAL A 176 -12.60 -0.96 -15.56
C VAL A 176 -13.63 -1.17 -14.45
N ARG A 177 -14.93 -1.12 -14.75
CA ARG A 177 -15.99 -1.30 -13.74
C ARG A 177 -15.88 -2.67 -13.08
N ARG A 178 -15.77 -3.73 -13.89
CA ARG A 178 -15.61 -5.09 -13.40
C ARG A 178 -14.33 -5.22 -12.55
N ASP A 179 -13.19 -4.82 -13.10
CA ASP A 179 -11.89 -4.98 -12.44
C ASP A 179 -11.82 -4.16 -11.14
N PHE A 180 -12.44 -2.97 -11.10
CA PHE A 180 -12.55 -2.14 -9.89
C PHE A 180 -13.46 -2.77 -8.84
N SER A 181 -14.61 -3.33 -9.24
CA SER A 181 -15.50 -4.04 -8.31
C SER A 181 -14.80 -5.27 -7.73
N GLU A 182 -14.18 -6.11 -8.57
CA GLU A 182 -13.44 -7.29 -8.12
C GLU A 182 -12.31 -6.92 -7.17
N PHE A 183 -11.55 -5.87 -7.49
CA PHE A 183 -10.50 -5.36 -6.61
C PHE A 183 -11.08 -4.93 -5.24
N ARG A 184 -12.13 -4.10 -5.24
CA ARG A 184 -12.76 -3.62 -4.00
C ARG A 184 -13.25 -4.78 -3.14
N ASP A 185 -13.91 -5.76 -3.74
CA ASP A 185 -14.48 -6.89 -3.03
C ASP A 185 -13.38 -7.78 -2.41
N ARG A 186 -12.24 -7.97 -3.10
CA ARG A 186 -11.06 -8.65 -2.53
C ARG A 186 -10.48 -7.90 -1.33
N ILE A 187 -10.30 -6.57 -1.44
CA ILE A 187 -9.76 -5.78 -0.32
C ILE A 187 -10.73 -5.77 0.87
N GLN A 188 -12.04 -5.63 0.63
CA GLN A 188 -13.05 -5.72 1.69
C GLN A 188 -13.03 -7.09 2.37
N THR A 189 -12.82 -8.18 1.62
CA THR A 189 -12.70 -9.52 2.20
C THR A 189 -11.47 -9.62 3.10
N LEU A 190 -10.31 -9.09 2.68
CA LEU A 190 -9.09 -9.05 3.49
C LEU A 190 -9.26 -8.25 4.79
N ILE A 191 -9.94 -7.11 4.71
CA ILE A 191 -10.20 -6.25 5.88
C ILE A 191 -10.98 -7.00 6.96
N HIS A 192 -12.02 -7.75 6.56
CA HIS A 192 -12.96 -8.37 7.50
C HIS A 192 -12.65 -9.84 7.81
N THR A 193 -11.64 -10.42 7.16
CA THR A 193 -11.25 -11.83 7.34
C THR A 193 -9.75 -11.94 7.61
N PRO A 194 -9.29 -11.57 8.82
CA PRO A 194 -7.86 -11.44 9.14
C PRO A 194 -7.06 -12.75 9.03
N ASP A 195 -7.69 -13.92 9.20
CA ASP A 195 -7.05 -15.25 9.06
C ASP A 195 -7.10 -15.81 7.63
N LEU A 196 -7.58 -15.03 6.65
CA LEU A 196 -7.67 -15.48 5.27
C LEU A 196 -6.30 -15.43 4.60
N ASP A 197 -5.83 -16.56 4.06
CA ASP A 197 -4.65 -16.55 3.19
C ASP A 197 -4.99 -15.88 1.83
N PRO A 198 -4.42 -14.70 1.52
CA PRO A 198 -4.72 -13.98 0.28
C PRO A 198 -4.35 -14.79 -0.96
N VAL A 199 -3.33 -15.64 -0.88
CA VAL A 199 -2.82 -16.39 -2.03
C VAL A 199 -3.81 -17.50 -2.41
N SER A 200 -4.20 -18.32 -1.42
CA SER A 200 -5.09 -19.47 -1.67
C SER A 200 -6.53 -19.09 -1.99
N TYR A 201 -7.01 -17.95 -1.51
CA TYR A 201 -8.44 -17.59 -1.57
C TYR A 201 -8.78 -16.39 -2.46
N LEU A 202 -7.82 -15.51 -2.74
CA LEU A 202 -8.05 -14.27 -3.48
C LEU A 202 -7.16 -14.12 -4.73
N ASP A 203 -6.46 -15.20 -5.11
CA ASP A 203 -5.55 -15.27 -6.26
C ASP A 203 -4.47 -14.17 -6.25
N PHE A 204 -3.97 -13.80 -5.07
CA PHE A 204 -2.83 -12.89 -4.98
C PHE A 204 -1.52 -13.62 -5.29
N GLU A 205 -0.62 -12.95 -6.01
CA GLU A 205 0.74 -13.45 -6.21
C GLU A 205 1.57 -13.25 -4.94
N ARG A 206 2.20 -14.33 -4.46
CA ARG A 206 3.12 -14.25 -3.32
C ARG A 206 4.44 -13.63 -3.77
N VAL A 207 4.79 -12.50 -3.18
CA VAL A 207 6.12 -11.90 -3.31
C VAL A 207 6.98 -12.36 -2.14
N ALA A 208 8.28 -12.58 -2.36
CA ALA A 208 9.18 -12.91 -1.27
C ALA A 208 9.20 -11.76 -0.24
N PRO A 209 9.14 -12.03 1.07
CA PRO A 209 9.26 -11.00 2.10
C PRO A 209 10.49 -10.13 1.87
N HIS A 210 10.37 -8.82 2.07
CA HIS A 210 11.46 -7.84 2.00
C HIS A 210 12.20 -7.71 0.65
N SER A 211 11.71 -8.36 -0.40
CA SER A 211 12.39 -8.43 -1.71
C SER A 211 12.20 -7.20 -2.62
N GLN A 212 11.43 -6.20 -2.17
CA GLN A 212 11.10 -5.01 -2.96
C GLN A 212 11.76 -3.76 -2.35
N ASP A 213 12.30 -2.89 -3.22
CA ASP A 213 12.85 -1.61 -2.81
C ASP A 213 11.74 -0.69 -2.32
N LEU A 214 11.75 -0.38 -1.02
CA LEU A 214 10.79 0.52 -0.41
C LEU A 214 11.31 1.95 -0.41
N THR A 215 10.44 2.91 -0.72
CA THR A 215 10.74 4.35 -0.64
C THR A 215 10.84 4.87 0.79
N ALA A 216 10.35 4.09 1.76
CA ALA A 216 10.49 4.30 3.20
C ALA A 216 10.13 3.00 3.95
N PRO A 217 10.55 2.80 5.19
CA PRO A 217 10.13 1.67 6.02
C PRO A 217 8.60 1.61 6.18
N LEU A 218 8.11 0.45 6.57
CA LEU A 218 6.71 0.22 6.93
C LEU A 218 6.49 0.25 8.45
N ARG A 219 7.55 0.00 9.24
CA ARG A 219 7.48 -0.04 10.71
C ARG A 219 8.64 0.71 11.37
N LEU A 220 8.38 1.32 12.53
CA LEU A 220 9.40 1.90 13.41
C LEU A 220 9.30 1.32 14.81
N ASP A 221 10.39 0.72 15.28
CA ASP A 221 10.48 0.11 16.60
C ASP A 221 11.13 1.11 17.56
N CYS A 222 10.34 1.65 18.48
CA CYS A 222 10.71 2.76 19.36
C CYS A 222 11.08 2.23 20.74
N ALA A 223 12.37 2.09 21.01
CA ALA A 223 12.87 1.74 22.34
C ALA A 223 12.80 2.95 23.26
N LEU A 224 11.72 3.07 24.02
CA LEU A 224 11.42 4.30 24.77
C LEU A 224 12.34 4.51 25.98
N THR A 225 12.85 3.41 26.53
CA THR A 225 13.70 3.35 27.72
C THR A 225 14.45 2.02 27.70
N TYR A 226 15.60 1.94 28.34
CA TYR A 226 16.29 0.67 28.61
C TYR A 226 16.18 0.24 30.08
N ARG A 227 15.32 0.91 30.87
CA ARG A 227 15.03 0.53 32.25
C ARG A 227 14.26 -0.80 32.27
N LEU A 228 14.63 -1.67 33.20
CA LEU A 228 13.94 -2.91 33.52
C LEU A 228 13.37 -2.82 34.94
N PRO A 229 12.36 -3.63 35.30
CA PRO A 229 11.89 -3.74 36.68
C PRO A 229 13.03 -4.08 37.64
N ALA A 230 12.96 -3.62 38.89
CA ALA A 230 14.08 -3.66 39.84
C ALA A 230 14.61 -5.06 40.20
N GLU A 231 13.85 -6.12 39.89
CA GLU A 231 14.24 -7.51 40.14
C GLU A 231 14.95 -8.17 38.94
N ASP A 232 14.92 -7.53 37.76
CA ASP A 232 15.61 -7.99 36.56
C ASP A 232 17.05 -7.48 36.52
N ARG A 233 17.99 -8.39 36.25
CA ARG A 233 19.41 -8.11 36.27
C ARG A 233 19.78 -7.13 35.15
N ALA A 234 20.29 -5.97 35.56
CA ALA A 234 20.80 -4.87 34.74
C ALA A 234 21.98 -5.20 33.80
N GLU A 235 22.33 -6.47 33.62
CA GLU A 235 23.50 -6.91 32.83
C GLU A 235 23.23 -6.99 31.33
N HIS A 236 21.95 -6.96 30.89
CA HIS A 236 21.55 -7.22 29.49
C HIS A 236 20.93 -6.02 28.75
N ALA A 237 20.62 -4.93 29.44
CA ALA A 237 20.17 -3.71 28.79
C ALA A 237 21.41 -2.88 28.37
N PRO A 238 21.49 -2.32 27.15
CA PRO A 238 22.61 -1.50 26.70
C PRO A 238 22.59 -0.09 27.36
N VAL A 239 22.39 -0.03 28.68
CA VAL A 239 22.28 1.20 29.48
C VAL A 239 23.53 2.07 29.37
N LYS A 240 24.70 1.48 29.12
CA LYS A 240 25.97 2.22 29.02
C LYS A 240 26.13 3.04 27.72
N ARG A 241 25.31 2.78 26.71
CA ARG A 241 25.41 3.42 25.39
C ARG A 241 24.52 4.66 25.25
N VAL A 242 23.41 4.68 25.99
CA VAL A 242 22.44 5.77 25.96
C VAL A 242 22.84 6.81 27.00
N ASP A 243 23.32 7.95 26.53
CA ASP A 243 23.73 9.07 27.40
C ASP A 243 22.52 9.77 28.04
N ARG A 244 21.36 9.75 27.36
CA ARG A 244 20.11 10.35 27.82
C ARG A 244 18.90 9.68 27.18
N GLU A 245 17.79 9.59 27.90
CA GLU A 245 16.50 9.25 27.29
C GLU A 245 15.80 10.49 26.72
N LEU A 246 15.16 10.33 25.57
CA LEU A 246 14.34 11.36 24.93
C LEU A 246 13.14 11.73 25.84
N THR A 247 12.88 13.02 25.89
CA THR A 247 11.69 13.60 26.54
C THR A 247 10.41 13.23 25.78
N THR A 248 9.25 13.41 26.41
CA THR A 248 7.94 13.20 25.77
C THR A 248 7.80 13.98 24.47
N ALA A 249 8.20 15.25 24.46
CA ALA A 249 8.11 16.11 23.28
C ALA A 249 9.07 15.68 22.17
N GLU A 250 10.26 15.19 22.52
CA GLU A 250 11.21 14.63 21.56
C GLU A 250 10.66 13.35 20.93
N TRP A 251 10.08 12.42 21.71
CA TRP A 251 9.42 11.23 21.18
C TRP A 251 8.23 11.57 20.28
N GLN A 252 7.39 12.54 20.65
CA GLN A 252 6.32 13.03 19.77
C GLN A 252 6.86 13.55 18.43
N ALA A 253 7.98 14.29 18.46
CA ALA A 253 8.65 14.73 17.24
C ALA A 253 9.23 13.57 16.41
N VAL A 254 9.70 12.49 17.06
CA VAL A 254 10.11 11.26 16.37
C VAL A 254 8.92 10.65 15.61
N LEU A 255 7.78 10.51 16.28
CA LEU A 255 6.55 9.97 15.69
C LEU A 255 6.07 10.82 14.51
N ASP A 256 6.09 12.15 14.64
CA ASP A 256 5.72 13.07 13.56
C ASP A 256 6.64 12.95 12.34
N LYS A 257 7.95 12.81 12.56
CA LYS A 257 8.92 12.60 11.48
C LYS A 257 8.72 11.25 10.80
N ALA A 258 8.49 10.18 11.57
CA ALA A 258 8.21 8.85 11.04
C ALA A 258 6.95 8.86 10.17
N TRP A 259 5.89 9.54 10.64
CA TRP A 259 4.67 9.71 9.87
C TRP A 259 4.87 10.52 8.60
N ALA A 260 5.61 11.63 8.67
CA ALA A 260 5.94 12.44 7.50
C ALA A 260 6.79 11.69 6.46
N ALA A 261 7.63 10.75 6.90
CA ALA A 261 8.36 9.82 6.04
C ALA A 261 7.46 8.72 5.43
N GLY A 262 6.21 8.62 5.88
CA GLY A 262 5.21 7.67 5.39
C GLY A 262 5.24 6.32 6.10
N ILE A 263 5.76 6.23 7.33
CA ILE A 263 5.80 5.00 8.12
C ILE A 263 4.45 4.79 8.83
N PRO A 264 3.64 3.79 8.43
CA PRO A 264 2.30 3.57 8.95
C PRO A 264 2.24 2.93 10.35
N HIS A 265 3.28 2.23 10.79
CA HIS A 265 3.23 1.39 11.99
C HIS A 265 4.38 1.74 12.94
N VAL A 266 4.07 1.89 14.23
CA VAL A 266 5.04 2.03 15.30
C VAL A 266 4.85 0.95 16.35
N THR A 267 5.95 0.43 16.89
CA THR A 267 5.94 -0.47 18.04
C THR A 267 6.71 0.17 19.18
N PHE A 268 6.08 0.34 20.34
CA PHE A 268 6.72 0.80 21.55
C PHE A 268 7.37 -0.38 22.28
N THR A 269 8.68 -0.28 22.55
CA THR A 269 9.51 -1.36 23.10
C THR A 269 10.65 -0.78 23.96
N GLY A 270 11.71 -1.57 24.21
CA GLY A 270 12.96 -1.17 24.84
C GLY A 270 13.40 -2.18 25.91
N GLY A 271 13.65 -1.68 27.11
CA GLY A 271 13.50 -2.46 28.34
C GLY A 271 12.01 -2.68 28.59
N GLU A 272 11.47 -2.09 29.65
CA GLU A 272 10.04 -2.14 29.92
C GLU A 272 9.37 -0.77 29.67
N PRO A 273 8.71 -0.57 28.52
CA PRO A 273 8.13 0.72 28.14
C PRO A 273 7.04 1.18 29.11
N THR A 274 6.35 0.27 29.80
CA THR A 274 5.30 0.63 30.76
C THR A 274 5.84 1.30 32.03
N LEU A 275 7.17 1.30 32.26
CA LEU A 275 7.84 2.10 33.31
C LEU A 275 7.86 3.61 33.02
N ARG A 276 7.42 4.02 31.83
CA ARG A 276 7.25 5.43 31.48
C ARG A 276 5.82 5.89 31.74
N ASP A 277 5.68 6.95 32.53
CA ASP A 277 4.37 7.54 32.83
C ASP A 277 3.75 8.24 31.60
N ASP A 278 4.56 8.61 30.62
CA ASP A 278 4.13 9.26 29.38
C ASP A 278 3.77 8.28 28.25
N LEU A 279 3.92 6.95 28.43
CA LEU A 279 3.58 5.96 27.40
C LEU A 279 2.15 6.13 26.83
N PRO A 280 1.09 6.29 27.65
CA PRO A 280 -0.26 6.53 27.13
C PRO A 280 -0.36 7.77 26.22
N ALA A 281 0.38 8.84 26.55
CA ALA A 281 0.39 10.06 25.75
C ALA A 281 1.15 9.88 24.42
N LEU A 282 2.17 9.04 24.39
CA LEU A 282 2.92 8.70 23.17
C LEU A 282 2.07 7.84 22.21
N ILE A 283 1.37 6.83 22.74
CA ILE A 283 0.45 6.01 21.94
C ILE A 283 -0.66 6.89 21.35
N ALA A 284 -1.29 7.74 22.16
CA ALA A 284 -2.33 8.64 21.69
C ALA A 284 -1.84 9.65 20.63
N HIS A 285 -0.58 10.05 20.69
CA HIS A 285 0.02 10.93 19.69
C HIS A 285 0.26 10.20 18.35
N ALA A 286 0.78 8.98 18.39
CA ALA A 286 0.93 8.13 17.20
C ALA A 286 -0.43 7.81 16.56
N GLU A 287 -1.45 7.48 17.37
CA GLU A 287 -2.81 7.27 16.88
C GLU A 287 -3.37 8.53 16.20
N LYS A 288 -3.15 9.71 16.79
CA LYS A 288 -3.59 10.99 16.21
C LYS A 288 -2.93 11.27 14.85
N ASN A 289 -1.70 10.81 14.64
CA ASN A 289 -1.05 10.88 13.34
C ASN A 289 -1.73 9.95 12.31
N GLY A 290 -2.33 8.85 12.78
CA GLY A 290 -2.91 7.79 11.96
C GLY A 290 -2.03 6.54 11.88
N GLN A 291 -1.07 6.42 12.80
CA GLN A 291 -0.17 5.27 12.87
C GLN A 291 -0.84 4.12 13.63
N VAL A 292 -0.66 2.90 13.12
CA VAL A 292 -0.96 1.69 13.89
C VAL A 292 0.05 1.57 15.02
N CYS A 293 -0.43 1.30 16.22
CA CYS A 293 0.35 1.29 17.45
C CYS A 293 0.43 -0.12 18.05
N GLY A 294 1.65 -0.63 18.18
CA GLY A 294 1.95 -1.86 18.91
C GLY A 294 2.67 -1.58 20.23
N LEU A 295 2.50 -2.46 21.21
CA LEU A 295 3.26 -2.44 22.46
C LEU A 295 3.94 -3.80 22.68
N LEU A 296 5.22 -3.79 23.00
CA LEU A 296 5.98 -4.96 23.43
C LEU A 296 6.34 -4.78 24.90
N THR A 297 5.93 -5.70 25.77
CA THR A 297 6.03 -5.55 27.23
C THR A 297 6.00 -6.91 27.94
N ASP A 298 6.58 -6.96 29.14
CA ASP A 298 6.39 -8.06 30.09
C ASP A 298 4.94 -8.18 30.60
N GLY A 299 4.15 -7.13 30.40
CA GLY A 299 2.74 -7.05 30.72
C GLY A 299 2.42 -6.93 32.21
N LEU A 300 3.39 -6.93 33.12
CA LEU A 300 3.14 -6.96 34.57
C LEU A 300 2.31 -5.76 35.04
N LYS A 301 2.59 -4.56 34.50
CA LYS A 301 1.81 -3.35 34.81
C LYS A 301 0.37 -3.41 34.27
N LEU A 302 0.10 -4.25 33.27
CA LEU A 302 -1.24 -4.45 32.70
C LEU A 302 -2.17 -5.25 33.64
N ALA A 303 -1.64 -5.88 34.69
CA ALA A 303 -2.45 -6.46 35.75
C ALA A 303 -3.24 -5.38 36.54
N ASP A 304 -2.77 -4.11 36.52
CA ASP A 304 -3.58 -2.99 36.98
C ASP A 304 -4.63 -2.63 35.93
N ARG A 305 -5.88 -3.03 36.20
CA ARG A 305 -7.02 -2.76 35.32
C ARG A 305 -7.18 -1.28 34.98
N LYS A 306 -6.91 -0.37 35.91
CA LYS A 306 -7.04 1.07 35.65
C LYS A 306 -6.03 1.53 34.60
N TYR A 307 -4.82 0.97 34.65
CA TYR A 307 -3.78 1.27 33.67
C TYR A 307 -4.08 0.61 32.32
N LEU A 308 -4.54 -0.64 32.31
CA LEU A 308 -5.01 -1.30 31.09
C LEU A 308 -6.14 -0.51 30.42
N ASP A 309 -7.18 -0.13 31.18
CA ASP A 309 -8.30 0.68 30.68
C ASP A 309 -7.83 2.03 30.12
N GLN A 310 -6.80 2.64 30.73
CA GLN A 310 -6.19 3.85 30.20
C GLN A 310 -5.52 3.60 28.84
N LEU A 311 -4.77 2.51 28.68
CA LEU A 311 -4.12 2.17 27.40
C LEU A 311 -5.12 1.81 26.30
N LEU A 312 -6.22 1.13 26.63
CA LEU A 312 -7.29 0.84 25.68
C LEU A 312 -7.93 2.12 25.10
N GLN A 313 -7.82 3.25 25.79
CA GLN A 313 -8.33 4.55 25.34
C GLN A 313 -7.33 5.37 24.52
N THR A 314 -6.09 4.90 24.32
CA THR A 314 -5.06 5.68 23.59
C THR A 314 -4.96 5.34 22.11
N GLY A 315 -5.64 4.29 21.63
CA GLY A 315 -5.48 3.78 20.27
C GLY A 315 -4.39 2.73 20.13
N LEU A 316 -4.08 1.99 21.20
CA LEU A 316 -3.21 0.82 21.11
C LEU A 316 -3.94 -0.28 20.32
N ASP A 317 -3.36 -0.72 19.20
CA ASP A 317 -4.00 -1.69 18.30
C ASP A 317 -3.60 -3.14 18.62
N HIS A 318 -2.34 -3.37 19.02
CA HIS A 318 -1.87 -4.70 19.35
C HIS A 318 -0.81 -4.74 20.45
N LEU A 319 -0.69 -5.93 21.05
CA LEU A 319 0.19 -6.24 22.15
C LEU A 319 1.01 -7.49 21.83
N LEU A 320 2.32 -7.39 21.97
CA LEU A 320 3.22 -8.52 22.09
C LEU A 320 3.55 -8.72 23.58
N PHE A 321 2.89 -9.68 24.20
CA PHE A 321 3.02 -9.99 25.63
C PHE A 321 4.15 -11.00 25.85
N LEU A 322 5.21 -10.62 26.55
CA LEU A 322 6.31 -11.52 26.88
C LEU A 322 5.95 -12.37 28.09
N LEU A 323 5.54 -13.62 27.85
CA LEU A 323 5.17 -14.53 28.91
C LEU A 323 6.40 -15.03 29.67
N GLN A 324 6.35 -14.88 30.99
CA GLN A 324 7.30 -15.48 31.92
C GLN A 324 6.65 -16.70 32.58
N PRO A 325 6.87 -17.92 32.06
CA PRO A 325 6.06 -19.10 32.45
C PRO A 325 6.24 -19.50 33.92
N ASP A 326 7.40 -19.20 34.52
CA ASP A 326 7.70 -19.48 35.92
C ASP A 326 7.23 -18.37 36.88
N ASP A 327 6.76 -17.23 36.36
CA ASP A 327 6.21 -16.12 37.15
C ASP A 327 4.67 -16.18 37.19
N LYS A 328 4.11 -16.21 38.40
CA LYS A 328 2.66 -16.23 38.62
C LYS A 328 2.02 -14.89 38.27
N ASP A 329 2.73 -13.78 38.45
CA ASP A 329 2.18 -12.46 38.18
C ASP A 329 2.07 -12.20 36.68
N SER A 330 3.03 -12.68 35.87
CA SER A 330 2.91 -12.71 34.40
C SER A 330 1.65 -13.45 33.92
N TRP A 331 1.32 -14.63 34.49
CA TRP A 331 0.06 -15.32 34.17
C TRP A 331 -1.18 -14.53 34.56
N LYS A 332 -1.16 -13.88 35.74
CA LYS A 332 -2.29 -13.07 36.22
C LYS A 332 -2.49 -11.81 35.37
N ALA A 333 -1.40 -11.21 34.91
CA ALA A 333 -1.43 -10.10 33.96
C ALA A 333 -2.07 -10.56 32.64
N LEU A 334 -1.64 -11.69 32.09
CA LEU A 334 -2.24 -12.25 30.87
C LEU A 334 -3.74 -12.54 31.06
N GLU A 335 -4.14 -13.15 32.17
CA GLU A 335 -5.56 -13.39 32.52
C GLU A 335 -6.38 -12.09 32.60
N THR A 336 -5.74 -10.96 32.93
CA THR A 336 -6.37 -9.64 32.97
C THR A 336 -6.49 -9.01 31.58
N VAL A 337 -5.50 -9.25 30.71
CA VAL A 337 -5.45 -8.69 29.35
C VAL A 337 -6.35 -9.46 28.38
N MET A 338 -6.40 -10.79 28.46
CA MET A 338 -7.13 -11.62 27.46
C MET A 338 -8.61 -11.27 27.26
N PRO A 339 -9.38 -10.85 28.29
CA PRO A 339 -10.76 -10.40 28.10
C PRO A 339 -10.91 -8.99 27.49
N ALA A 340 -9.83 -8.22 27.38
CA ALA A 340 -9.86 -6.89 26.79
C ALA A 340 -9.95 -6.96 25.26
N ASP A 341 -10.53 -5.93 24.66
CA ASP A 341 -10.58 -5.76 23.21
C ASP A 341 -9.23 -5.25 22.69
N LEU A 342 -8.21 -6.11 22.76
CA LEU A 342 -6.84 -5.83 22.36
C LEU A 342 -6.24 -7.07 21.70
N PHE A 343 -5.82 -6.94 20.44
CA PHE A 343 -5.17 -8.03 19.74
C PHE A 343 -3.85 -8.38 20.43
N THR A 344 -3.80 -9.56 21.04
CA THR A 344 -2.66 -9.97 21.86
C THR A 344 -1.99 -11.20 21.27
N THR A 345 -0.73 -11.05 20.91
CA THR A 345 0.19 -12.15 20.62
C THR A 345 1.00 -12.45 21.87
N VAL A 346 0.99 -13.69 22.33
CA VAL A 346 1.83 -14.13 23.45
C VAL A 346 3.14 -14.63 22.90
N HIS A 347 4.26 -14.10 23.39
CA HIS A 347 5.59 -14.58 23.08
C HIS A 347 6.13 -15.45 24.23
N LEU A 348 6.68 -16.62 23.89
CA LEU A 348 7.37 -17.48 24.84
C LEU A 348 8.78 -17.78 24.36
N THR A 349 9.76 -17.31 25.12
CA THR A 349 11.17 -17.70 24.95
C THR A 349 11.44 -19.02 25.67
N VAL A 350 11.75 -20.05 24.91
CA VAL A 350 12.05 -21.39 25.37
C VAL A 350 13.53 -21.48 25.71
N THR A 351 13.86 -21.88 26.93
CA THR A 351 15.22 -21.99 27.46
C THR A 351 15.47 -23.42 27.95
N PRO A 352 16.74 -23.85 28.13
CA PRO A 352 17.04 -25.14 28.74
C PRO A 352 16.43 -25.33 30.13
N LYS A 353 16.11 -24.22 30.83
CA LYS A 353 15.50 -24.23 32.16
C LYS A 353 13.99 -24.49 32.10
N ASN A 354 13.28 -23.88 31.13
CA ASN A 354 11.82 -23.94 31.06
C ASN A 354 11.29 -24.96 30.04
N ILE A 355 12.14 -25.55 29.19
CA ILE A 355 11.71 -26.42 28.08
C ILE A 355 10.81 -27.56 28.52
N LYS A 356 11.09 -28.17 29.68
CA LYS A 356 10.29 -29.28 30.23
C LYS A 356 8.86 -28.87 30.60
N LYS A 357 8.62 -27.57 30.84
CA LYS A 357 7.32 -26.99 31.18
C LYS A 357 6.70 -26.21 30.02
N ALA A 358 7.43 -25.98 28.93
CA ALA A 358 6.95 -25.18 27.81
C ALA A 358 5.66 -25.76 27.21
N GLY A 359 5.56 -27.09 27.10
CA GLY A 359 4.33 -27.76 26.66
C GLY A 359 3.13 -27.52 27.60
N GLU A 360 3.34 -27.55 28.91
CA GLU A 360 2.29 -27.22 29.90
C GLU A 360 1.86 -25.75 29.79
N ALA A 361 2.80 -24.85 29.50
CA ALA A 361 2.49 -23.45 29.25
C ALA A 361 1.61 -23.29 28.00
N LEU A 362 1.90 -24.00 26.89
CA LEU A 362 1.04 -23.99 25.70
C LEU A 362 -0.38 -24.46 26.00
N GLU A 363 -0.54 -25.53 26.77
CA GLU A 363 -1.87 -26.00 27.18
C GLU A 363 -2.62 -24.96 28.01
N LYS A 364 -1.91 -24.26 28.91
CA LYS A 364 -2.51 -23.20 29.71
C LYS A 364 -2.91 -22.00 28.85
N LEU A 365 -2.10 -21.62 27.86
CA LEU A 365 -2.43 -20.58 26.89
C LEU A 365 -3.68 -20.92 26.08
N ALA A 366 -3.78 -22.16 25.59
CA ALA A 366 -4.96 -22.63 24.88
C ALA A 366 -6.22 -22.58 25.77
N LYS A 367 -6.12 -22.94 27.05
CA LYS A 367 -7.22 -22.82 28.04
C LYS A 367 -7.65 -21.36 28.28
N LEU A 368 -6.72 -20.42 28.18
CA LEU A 368 -6.99 -18.98 28.23
C LEU A 368 -7.50 -18.40 26.90
N GLN A 369 -7.75 -19.27 25.90
CA GLN A 369 -8.22 -18.88 24.57
C GLN A 369 -7.27 -17.94 23.83
N VAL A 370 -5.98 -17.99 24.14
CA VAL A 370 -4.94 -17.37 23.32
C VAL A 370 -5.00 -18.01 21.94
N LYS A 371 -5.01 -17.18 20.89
CA LYS A 371 -4.98 -17.65 19.50
C LYS A 371 -3.65 -17.37 18.81
N SER A 372 -3.04 -16.23 19.12
CA SER A 372 -1.80 -15.78 18.49
C SER A 372 -0.62 -16.06 19.41
N LEU A 373 0.33 -16.87 18.93
CA LEU A 373 1.52 -17.30 19.65
C LEU A 373 2.76 -16.97 18.84
N SER A 374 3.83 -16.60 19.54
CA SER A 374 5.18 -16.58 19.00
C SER A 374 6.10 -17.37 19.92
N LEU A 375 7.02 -18.12 19.32
CA LEU A 375 8.00 -18.93 20.04
C LEU A 375 9.39 -18.52 19.58
N SER A 376 10.32 -18.46 20.52
CA SER A 376 11.75 -18.31 20.25
C SER A 376 12.54 -19.26 21.14
N ALA A 377 13.75 -19.62 20.73
CA ALA A 377 14.58 -20.53 21.50
C ALA A 377 15.90 -19.92 21.90
N SER A 378 16.08 -19.82 23.22
CA SER A 378 17.26 -20.22 23.97
C SER A 378 18.64 -20.12 23.33
N ASP A 379 18.82 -21.15 22.51
CA ASP A 379 20.04 -21.92 22.35
C ASP A 379 19.79 -22.89 21.19
N ALA A 380 20.82 -23.10 20.36
CA ALA A 380 20.73 -23.93 19.15
C ALA A 380 20.45 -25.40 19.42
N SER A 381 20.78 -25.85 20.62
CA SER A 381 20.50 -27.20 21.08
C SER A 381 19.01 -27.51 21.19
N LEU A 382 18.13 -26.52 21.27
CA LEU A 382 16.68 -26.73 21.47
C LEU A 382 15.87 -26.92 20.18
N LYS A 383 16.52 -27.09 19.03
CA LYS A 383 15.87 -27.11 17.71
C LYS A 383 14.82 -28.23 17.57
N ASP A 384 15.11 -29.41 18.08
CA ASP A 384 14.20 -30.55 17.99
C ASP A 384 13.00 -30.36 18.91
N GLU A 385 13.23 -29.84 20.12
CA GLU A 385 12.18 -29.50 21.07
C GLU A 385 11.28 -28.36 20.57
N MET A 386 11.85 -27.35 19.91
CA MET A 386 11.08 -26.29 19.25
C MET A 386 10.17 -26.85 18.15
N THR A 387 10.67 -27.81 17.37
CA THR A 387 9.84 -28.48 16.36
C THR A 387 8.66 -29.21 17.01
N ALA A 388 8.88 -29.89 18.14
CA ALA A 388 7.82 -30.54 18.90
C ALA A 388 6.80 -29.54 19.47
N LEU A 389 7.26 -28.44 20.07
CA LEU A 389 6.39 -27.37 20.60
C LEU A 389 5.55 -26.70 19.51
N ARG A 390 6.11 -26.52 18.31
CA ARG A 390 5.36 -25.98 17.17
C ARG A 390 4.22 -26.89 16.74
N ASN A 391 4.46 -28.20 16.68
CA ASN A 391 3.43 -29.18 16.36
C ASN A 391 2.34 -29.19 17.44
N GLN A 392 2.74 -29.18 18.72
CA GLN A 392 1.81 -29.11 19.83
C GLN A 392 0.97 -27.82 19.80
N ALA A 393 1.58 -26.68 19.49
CA ALA A 393 0.88 -25.40 19.34
C ALA A 393 -0.20 -25.50 18.25
N ALA A 394 0.13 -26.09 17.09
CA ALA A 394 -0.83 -26.31 16.02
C ALA A 394 -2.00 -27.23 16.45
N ASP A 395 -1.71 -28.33 17.16
CA ASP A 395 -2.72 -29.26 17.69
C ASP A 395 -3.65 -28.58 18.72
N LEU A 396 -3.14 -27.60 19.46
CA LEU A 396 -3.88 -26.79 20.43
C LEU A 396 -4.65 -25.63 19.78
N GLY A 397 -4.54 -25.44 18.46
CA GLY A 397 -5.17 -24.32 17.75
C GLY A 397 -4.51 -22.96 17.99
N LEU A 398 -3.23 -22.95 18.41
CA LEU A 398 -2.43 -21.75 18.56
C LEU A 398 -1.75 -21.43 17.22
N THR A 399 -2.10 -20.29 16.62
CA THR A 399 -1.50 -19.80 15.37
C THR A 399 -0.13 -19.19 15.65
N LEU A 400 0.90 -19.69 14.97
CA LEU A 400 2.27 -19.22 15.12
C LEU A 400 2.58 -18.04 14.19
N HIS A 401 3.10 -16.95 14.77
CA HIS A 401 3.58 -15.76 14.05
C HIS A 401 5.10 -15.61 14.19
N TRP A 402 5.78 -15.50 13.05
CA TRP A 402 7.24 -15.48 12.93
C TRP A 402 7.81 -14.08 12.64
N ASP A 403 7.07 -13.24 11.91
CA ASP A 403 7.46 -11.87 11.55
C ASP A 403 6.91 -10.89 12.59
N LEU A 404 7.54 -10.90 13.77
CA LEU A 404 7.13 -10.05 14.89
C LEU A 404 7.63 -8.61 14.74
N PRO A 405 6.96 -7.66 15.43
CA PRO A 405 7.33 -6.25 15.44
C PRO A 405 8.75 -5.93 15.90
N VAL A 406 9.56 -6.88 16.40
CA VAL A 406 11.00 -6.69 16.59
C VAL A 406 11.69 -8.05 16.37
N PRO A 407 12.55 -8.23 15.35
CA PRO A 407 13.41 -9.40 15.30
C PRO A 407 14.49 -9.22 16.36
N TYR A 408 14.50 -10.14 17.32
CA TYR A 408 15.48 -10.17 18.40
C TYR A 408 16.90 -10.42 17.85
N SER A 409 17.89 -9.78 18.47
CA SER A 409 19.33 -9.88 18.15
C SER A 409 20.16 -10.36 19.36
N ASP A 410 21.06 -11.29 19.08
CA ASP A 410 22.37 -11.69 19.62
C ASP A 410 22.75 -11.63 21.12
N ASP A 411 22.00 -11.01 22.04
CA ASP A 411 22.35 -11.06 23.49
C ASP A 411 21.14 -11.17 24.44
N ASN A 412 20.07 -11.78 23.96
CA ASN A 412 19.00 -12.48 24.70
C ASN A 412 19.07 -13.93 24.20
N PRO A 413 18.77 -14.99 24.98
CA PRO A 413 19.16 -16.33 24.60
C PRO A 413 18.19 -16.80 23.49
N VAL A 414 18.49 -16.40 22.26
CA VAL A 414 17.92 -16.77 20.97
C VAL A 414 18.99 -16.57 19.91
N SER A 415 20.18 -17.12 20.14
CA SER A 415 21.17 -17.37 19.08
C SER A 415 20.84 -18.67 18.34
N ALA A 416 19.56 -18.91 18.08
CA ALA A 416 19.05 -20.16 17.51
C ALA A 416 17.62 -20.10 17.02
N GLU A 417 17.36 -19.23 16.05
CA GLU A 417 16.61 -19.70 14.90
C GLU A 417 17.50 -19.58 13.68
N VAL A 418 17.78 -20.75 13.11
CA VAL A 418 18.51 -21.05 11.87
C VAL A 418 20.03 -20.82 11.93
N VAL A 419 20.75 -21.88 12.33
CA VAL A 419 22.03 -22.23 11.69
C VAL A 419 21.76 -22.26 10.18
N ASP A 420 22.34 -21.28 9.46
CA ASP A 420 22.09 -20.81 8.08
C ASP A 420 20.94 -19.79 7.92
N ASP A 421 21.12 -18.53 8.33
CA ASP A 421 21.20 -17.39 7.39
C ASP A 421 21.41 -16.05 8.10
N ALA A 422 21.91 -15.07 7.34
CA ALA A 422 22.24 -13.71 7.74
C ALA A 422 21.05 -12.92 8.35
N VAL A 423 21.35 -11.70 8.84
CA VAL A 423 20.41 -10.60 9.17
C VAL A 423 19.07 -10.76 8.43
N PRO A 424 17.90 -10.64 9.10
CA PRO A 424 16.61 -10.66 8.41
C PRO A 424 16.64 -9.68 7.26
N ASP A 425 16.34 -10.11 6.03
CA ASP A 425 16.54 -9.33 4.80
C ASP A 425 15.84 -7.94 4.82
N GLY A 426 14.88 -7.76 5.74
CA GLY A 426 14.15 -6.51 5.97
C GLY A 426 14.73 -5.51 6.99
N ALA A 427 15.73 -5.86 7.81
CA ALA A 427 16.30 -4.92 8.79
C ALA A 427 16.97 -3.74 8.09
N GLY A 428 16.64 -2.50 8.49
CA GLY A 428 17.11 -1.30 7.80
C GLY A 428 16.42 -1.00 6.47
N LYS A 429 15.49 -1.87 6.02
CA LYS A 429 14.73 -1.72 4.77
C LYS A 429 13.22 -1.60 5.03
N VAL A 430 12.63 -2.60 5.67
CA VAL A 430 11.20 -2.69 5.97
C VAL A 430 10.87 -2.12 7.34
N TRP A 431 11.79 -2.18 8.30
CA TRP A 431 11.68 -1.50 9.58
C TRP A 431 12.99 -0.84 9.99
N LEU A 432 12.88 0.05 10.98
CA LEU A 432 14.02 0.69 11.65
C LEU A 432 13.81 0.60 13.17
N TYR A 433 14.91 0.66 13.91
CA TYR A 433 14.91 0.68 15.36
C TYR A 433 15.44 2.03 15.87
N VAL A 434 14.73 2.65 16.80
CA VAL A 434 15.12 3.94 17.41
C VAL A 434 15.44 3.72 18.88
N GLU A 435 16.69 4.01 19.24
CA GLU A 435 17.18 3.93 20.62
C GLU A 435 16.61 5.08 21.49
N PRO A 436 16.69 4.95 22.84
CA PRO A 436 16.16 5.97 23.74
C PRO A 436 16.80 7.35 23.62
N ASP A 437 17.93 7.54 22.94
CA ASP A 437 18.58 8.83 22.67
C ASP A 437 18.30 9.37 21.25
N GLY A 438 17.53 8.63 20.45
CA GLY A 438 17.13 8.96 19.09
C GLY A 438 18.07 8.40 18.00
N ASP A 439 19.09 7.64 18.35
CA ASP A 439 19.91 6.94 17.37
C ASP A 439 19.10 5.86 16.65
N VAL A 440 19.33 5.72 15.34
CA VAL A 440 18.59 4.83 14.46
C VAL A 440 19.50 3.69 14.02
N LEU A 441 19.04 2.46 14.24
CA LEU A 441 19.71 1.21 13.88
C LEU A 441 18.86 0.42 12.87
N PRO A 442 19.45 -0.51 12.10
CA PRO A 442 18.71 -1.45 11.26
C PRO A 442 17.75 -2.34 12.05
N ALA A 443 18.17 -2.77 13.24
CA ALA A 443 17.42 -3.61 14.16
C ALA A 443 17.96 -3.43 15.59
N GLN A 444 17.30 -4.05 16.56
CA GLN A 444 17.83 -4.17 17.93
C GLN A 444 19.21 -4.85 17.89
N GLY A 445 20.09 -4.52 18.86
CA GLY A 445 21.44 -5.10 19.05
C GLY A 445 22.49 -4.83 17.98
N GLU A 446 22.14 -4.17 16.88
CA GLU A 446 23.06 -3.71 15.83
C GLU A 446 23.73 -2.37 16.20
N ALA A 447 24.22 -2.27 17.44
CA ALA A 447 24.72 -1.02 18.02
C ALA A 447 25.97 -0.47 17.29
N ASP A 448 26.70 -1.31 16.57
CA ASP A 448 27.82 -0.91 15.72
C ASP A 448 27.38 -0.28 14.38
N LYS A 449 26.10 -0.39 14.01
CA LYS A 449 25.54 0.08 12.73
C LYS A 449 24.58 1.26 12.90
N VAL A 450 25.08 2.39 13.41
CA VAL A 450 24.27 3.61 13.51
C VAL A 450 24.02 4.22 12.13
N LEU A 451 22.75 4.29 11.72
CA LEU A 451 22.31 4.90 10.46
C LEU A 451 22.23 6.44 10.55
N GLY A 452 21.97 6.96 11.74
CA GLY A 452 21.90 8.39 12.04
C GLY A 452 21.09 8.64 13.31
N ASN A 453 20.75 9.90 13.59
CA ASN A 453 19.88 10.26 14.70
C ASN A 453 18.59 10.92 14.18
N ILE A 454 17.42 10.36 14.49
CA ILE A 454 16.14 10.75 13.90
C ILE A 454 15.75 12.21 14.17
N LEU A 455 16.27 12.82 15.24
CA LEU A 455 16.00 14.21 15.57
C LEU A 455 16.97 15.18 14.89
N ARG A 456 18.23 14.77 14.70
CA ARG A 456 19.32 15.66 14.28
C ARG A 456 19.66 15.55 12.81
N ASP A 457 19.48 14.36 12.23
CA ASP A 457 19.86 14.07 10.86
C ASP A 457 18.66 14.18 9.89
N PRO A 458 18.90 14.54 8.62
CA PRO A 458 17.88 14.48 7.59
C PRO A 458 17.50 13.02 7.27
N TRP A 459 16.26 12.81 6.83
CA TRP A 459 15.72 11.47 6.57
C TRP A 459 16.55 10.69 5.55
N GLU A 460 17.02 11.37 4.50
CA GLU A 460 17.82 10.81 3.39
C GLU A 460 19.20 10.31 3.83
N LYS A 461 19.67 10.72 5.02
CA LYS A 461 20.88 10.15 5.63
C LYS A 461 20.57 8.83 6.32
N ILE A 462 19.43 8.75 7.00
CA ILE A 462 18.99 7.60 7.81
C ILE A 462 18.51 6.46 6.91
N TYR A 463 17.76 6.78 5.87
CA TYR A 463 17.15 5.82 4.96
C TYR A 463 17.47 6.20 3.51
N LYS A 464 18.17 5.32 2.80
CA LYS A 464 18.73 5.57 1.45
C LYS A 464 17.93 4.89 0.35
#